data_AF-A0A958GAR6-F1
#
_entry.id   AF-A0A958GAR6-F1
#
_cell.length_a   1.000
_cell.length_b   1.000
_cell.length_c   1.000
_cell.angle_alpha   90.00
_cell.angle_beta   90.00
_cell.angle_gamma   90.00
#
_symmetry.space_group_name_H-M   'P 1'
#
loop_
_entity.id
_entity.type
_entity.pdbx_description
1 polymer ?
#
loop_
_entity_poly.entity_id
_entity_poly.type
_entity_poly.pdbx_seq_one_letter_code
_entity_poly.pdbx_strand_id
1 'polypeptide(L)'
;MDLKSAVLSPTIGWILLSLLGILWIVLGIYWGRKAKNVEGYMLAGRNVGLALGAATAMATWVTSNTTMLAPQFALQLGVWGMLAYST
;
A
#
# COMPACT_ATOMS: atom_id res chain seq x y z
N MET A 1 21.91 -25.89 3.01
CA MET A 1 21.31 -24.69 2.39
C MET A 1 19.82 -24.84 2.52
N ASP A 2 19.27 -24.39 3.65
CA ASP A 2 17.85 -24.56 3.98
C ASP A 2 17.04 -23.56 3.13
N LEU A 3 16.43 -24.06 2.07
CA LEU A 3 15.47 -23.31 1.28
C LEU A 3 14.26 -23.08 2.19
N LYS A 4 14.20 -21.90 2.84
CA LYS A 4 13.02 -21.41 3.55
C LYS A 4 11.79 -21.75 2.70
N SER A 5 11.05 -22.76 3.13
CA SER A 5 9.84 -23.20 2.45
C SER A 5 8.96 -21.97 2.31
N ALA A 6 8.71 -21.55 1.06
CA ALA A 6 7.93 -20.35 0.83
C ALA A 6 6.60 -20.52 1.57
N VAL A 7 6.25 -19.54 2.41
CA VAL A 7 5.01 -19.55 3.21
C VAL A 7 3.78 -19.67 2.29
N LEU A 8 3.94 -19.29 1.02
CA LEU A 8 2.96 -19.39 -0.04
C LEU A 8 3.53 -20.16 -1.24
N SER A 9 2.73 -21.00 -1.88
CA SER A 9 3.08 -21.64 -3.16
C SER A 9 3.50 -20.58 -4.19
N PRO A 10 4.64 -20.73 -4.88
CA PRO A 10 5.09 -19.76 -5.89
C PRO A 10 4.04 -19.45 -6.95
N THR A 11 3.27 -20.46 -7.38
CA THR A 11 2.19 -20.29 -8.36
C THR A 11 1.11 -19.34 -7.85
N ILE A 12 0.72 -19.46 -6.59
CA ILE A 12 -0.30 -18.58 -5.98
C ILE A 12 0.27 -17.15 -5.85
N GLY A 13 1.55 -17.01 -5.49
CA GLY A 13 2.22 -15.72 -5.42
C GLY A 13 2.22 -14.97 -6.76
N TRP A 14 2.57 -15.66 -7.85
CA TRP A 14 2.51 -15.08 -9.19
C TRP A 14 1.09 -14.72 -9.61
N ILE A 15 0.10 -15.57 -9.33
CA ILE A 15 -1.31 -15.28 -9.63
C ILE A 15 -1.76 -14.01 -8.91
N LEU A 16 -1.49 -13.89 -7.61
CA LEU A 16 -1.87 -12.72 -6.82
C LEU A 16 -1.17 -11.44 -7.33
N LEU A 17 0.12 -11.53 -7.64
CA LEU A 17 0.88 -10.40 -8.18
C LEU A 17 0.31 -9.93 -9.53
N SER A 18 0.04 -10.86 -10.45
CA SER A 18 -0.54 -10.55 -11.75
C SER A 18 -1.94 -9.94 -11.60
N LEU A 19 -2.80 -10.52 -10.76
CA LEU A 19 -4.14 -10.00 -10.52
C LEU A 19 -4.11 -8.59 -9.94
N LEU A 20 -3.27 -8.36 -8.91
CA LEU A 20 -3.14 -7.05 -8.29
C LEU A 20 -2.58 -6.01 -9.27
N GLY A 21 -1.58 -6.38 -10.07
CA GLY A 21 -1.01 -5.51 -11.10
C GLY A 21 -2.03 -5.11 -12.17
N ILE A 22 -2.78 -6.08 -12.71
CA ILE A 22 -3.85 -5.83 -13.68
C ILE A 22 -4.94 -4.94 -13.07
N LEU A 23 -5.36 -5.23 -11.84
CA LEU A 23 -6.36 -4.44 -11.13
C LEU A 23 -5.94 -2.97 -11.05
N TRP A 24 -4.69 -2.68 -10.63
CA TRP A 24 -4.19 -1.31 -10.54
C TRP A 24 -4.13 -0.59 -11.89
N ILE A 25 -3.70 -1.27 -12.96
CA ILE A 25 -3.68 -0.70 -14.30
C ILE A 25 -5.10 -0.35 -14.76
N VAL A 26 -6.05 -1.26 -14.57
CA VAL A 26 -7.46 -1.06 -14.95
C VAL A 26 -8.07 0.11 -14.19
N LEU A 27 -7.85 0.21 -12.87
CA LEU A 27 -8.31 1.32 -12.05
C LEU A 27 -7.71 2.66 -12.50
N GLY A 28 -6.40 2.67 -12.78
CA GLY A 28 -5.71 3.85 -13.31
C GLY A 28 -6.28 4.34 -14.64
N ILE A 29 -6.55 3.43 -15.58
CA ILE A 29 -7.18 3.77 -16.86
C ILE A 29 -8.61 4.27 -16.66
N TYR A 30 -9.40 3.58 -15.82
CA TYR A 30 -10.80 3.90 -15.59
C TYR A 30 -10.99 5.31 -15.01
N TRP A 31 -10.26 5.65 -13.95
CA TRP A 31 -10.36 6.97 -13.34
C TRP A 31 -9.56 8.04 -14.10
N GLY A 32 -8.42 7.69 -14.68
CA GLY A 32 -7.61 8.61 -15.50
C GLY A 32 -8.40 9.18 -16.67
N ARG A 33 -9.28 8.39 -17.29
CA ARG A 33 -10.17 8.86 -18.37
C ARG A 33 -11.19 9.91 -17.91
N LYS A 34 -11.54 9.96 -16.63
CA LYS A 34 -12.53 10.89 -16.05
C LYS A 34 -11.95 12.25 -15.70
N ALA A 35 -10.64 12.36 -15.51
CA ALA A 35 -9.97 13.64 -15.25
C ALA A 35 -9.83 14.46 -16.55
N LYS A 36 -10.70 15.46 -16.75
CA LYS A 36 -10.71 16.31 -17.96
C LYS A 36 -10.02 17.67 -17.78
N ASN A 37 -9.80 18.08 -16.54
CA ASN A 37 -9.20 19.36 -16.18
C ASN A 37 -8.30 19.19 -14.94
N VAL A 38 -7.51 20.22 -14.64
CA VAL A 38 -6.52 20.21 -13.55
C VAL A 38 -7.18 19.97 -12.20
N GLU A 39 -8.34 20.59 -11.93
CA GLU A 39 -9.07 20.41 -10.67
C GLU A 39 -9.59 18.97 -10.50
N GLY A 40 -10.13 18.37 -11.55
CA GLY A 40 -10.55 16.97 -11.55
C GLY A 40 -9.38 16.00 -11.38
N TYR A 41 -8.20 16.35 -11.90
CA TYR A 41 -6.98 15.56 -11.74
C TYR A 41 -6.38 15.66 -10.33
N MET A 42 -6.26 16.88 -9.79
CA MET A 42 -5.57 17.13 -8.52
C MET A 42 -6.48 16.90 -7.31
N LEU A 43 -7.76 17.25 -7.40
CA LEU A 43 -8.68 17.29 -6.25
C LEU A 43 -9.89 16.36 -6.42
N ALA A 44 -10.00 15.65 -7.55
CA ALA A 44 -11.19 14.88 -7.91
C ALA A 44 -12.48 15.71 -7.85
N GLY A 45 -12.38 17.03 -8.11
CA GLY A 45 -13.50 17.96 -7.97
C GLY A 45 -14.06 18.03 -6.55
N ARG A 46 -13.23 17.74 -5.52
CA ARG A 46 -13.61 17.70 -4.10
C ARG A 46 -14.68 16.65 -3.76
N ASN A 47 -14.84 15.63 -4.59
CA ASN A 47 -15.83 14.56 -4.42
C ASN A 47 -15.30 13.35 -3.62
N VAL A 48 -14.21 13.51 -2.87
CA VAL A 48 -13.64 12.45 -2.03
C VAL A 48 -14.03 12.71 -0.58
N GLY A 49 -14.79 11.79 0.01
CA GLY A 49 -15.20 11.87 1.41
C GLY A 49 -14.01 11.76 2.36
N LEU A 50 -14.15 12.33 3.57
CA LEU A 50 -13.09 12.38 4.58
C LEU A 50 -12.49 11.01 4.90
N ALA A 51 -13.31 9.95 4.99
CA ALA A 51 -12.83 8.60 5.29
C ALA A 51 -11.87 8.08 4.21
N LEU A 52 -12.24 8.20 2.93
CA LEU A 52 -11.40 7.75 1.82
C LEU A 52 -10.15 8.61 1.68
N GLY A 53 -10.29 9.94 1.87
CA GLY A 53 -9.16 10.87 1.87
C GLY A 53 -8.15 10.56 2.97
N ALA A 54 -8.63 10.34 4.21
CA ALA A 54 -7.78 9.98 5.34
C ALA A 54 -7.11 8.61 5.15
N ALA A 55 -7.83 7.61 4.63
CA ALA A 55 -7.25 6.30 4.32
C ALA A 55 -6.15 6.40 3.26
N THR A 56 -6.36 7.21 2.22
CA THR A 56 -5.37 7.45 1.15
C THR A 56 -4.14 8.18 1.70
N ALA A 57 -4.36 9.19 2.54
CA ALA A 57 -3.28 9.89 3.22
C ALA A 57 -2.45 8.89 4.04
N MET A 58 -3.09 8.10 4.92
CA MET A 58 -2.42 7.05 5.70
C MET A 58 -1.63 6.07 4.83
N ALA A 59 -2.23 5.59 3.73
CA ALA A 59 -1.57 4.66 2.80
C ALA A 59 -0.31 5.26 2.16
N THR A 60 -0.21 6.58 2.04
CA THR A 60 0.99 7.27 1.52
C THR A 60 2.16 7.18 2.52
N TRP A 61 1.87 7.19 3.83
CA TRP A 61 2.90 7.12 4.87
C TRP A 61 3.31 5.68 5.19
N VAL A 62 2.41 4.71 5.04
CA VAL A 62 2.70 3.29 5.27
C VAL A 62 3.31 2.66 4.02
N THR A 63 4.63 2.49 4.05
CA THR A 63 5.40 1.94 2.92
C THR A 63 6.08 0.62 3.28
N SER A 64 6.86 0.06 2.34
CA SER A 64 7.65 -1.16 2.54
C SER A 64 8.58 -1.08 3.77
N ASN A 65 9.12 0.10 4.07
CA ASN A 65 9.97 0.26 5.26
C ASN A 65 9.17 0.02 6.54
N THR A 66 7.92 0.48 6.61
CA THR A 66 7.07 0.29 7.79
C THR A 66 6.66 -1.16 7.97
N THR A 67 6.32 -1.85 6.88
CA THR A 67 5.93 -3.26 6.93
C THR A 67 7.10 -4.21 7.22
N MET A 68 8.35 -3.78 6.95
CA MET A 68 9.55 -4.58 7.23
C MET A 68 10.25 -4.22 8.54
N LEU A 69 10.53 -2.93 8.78
CA LEU A 69 11.35 -2.48 9.91
C LEU A 69 10.57 -2.36 11.22
N ALA A 70 9.32 -1.89 11.18
CA ALA A 70 8.54 -1.74 12.41
C ALA A 70 8.34 -3.08 13.14
N PRO A 71 8.04 -4.21 12.46
CA PRO A 71 8.01 -5.52 13.11
C PRO A 71 9.37 -5.95 13.65
N GLN A 72 10.45 -5.66 12.93
CA GLN A 72 11.80 -5.99 13.40
C GLN A 72 12.15 -5.26 14.70
N PHE A 73 11.86 -3.95 14.78
CA PHE A 73 12.07 -3.17 16.01
C PHE A 73 11.15 -3.61 17.13
N ALA A 74 9.89 -3.97 16.83
CA ALA A 74 8.98 -4.52 17.83
C ALA A 74 9.49 -5.86 18.40
N LEU A 75 10.07 -6.73 17.56
CA LEU A 75 10.64 -8.00 18.02
C LEU A 75 11.89 -7.79 18.89
N GLN A 76 12.72 -6.79 18.59
CA GLN A 76 13.97 -6.55 19.31
C GLN A 76 13.79 -5.72 20.59
N LEU A 77 12.90 -4.71 20.55
CA LEU A 77 12.78 -3.67 21.57
C LEU A 77 11.36 -3.58 22.16
N GLY A 78 10.45 -4.47 21.77
CA GLY A 78 9.07 -4.49 22.23
C GLY A 78 8.27 -3.26 21.78
N VAL A 79 7.30 -2.85 22.60
CA VAL A 79 6.42 -1.69 22.32
C VAL A 79 7.24 -0.39 22.14
N TRP A 80 8.37 -0.27 22.83
CA TRP A 80 9.24 0.90 22.73
C TRP A 80 9.91 1.03 21.35
N GLY A 81 10.28 -0.08 20.72
CA GLY A 81 10.82 -0.08 19.35
C GLY A 81 9.79 0.38 18.33
N MET A 82 8.52 0.01 18.53
CA MET A 82 7.42 0.43 17.67
C MET A 82 7.12 1.93 17.79
N LEU A 83 7.12 2.45 19.02
CA LEU A 83 6.93 3.90 19.26
C LEU A 83 8.08 4.71 18.68
N ALA A 84 9.33 4.27 18.86
CA ALA A 84 10.51 4.95 18.30
C ALA A 84 10.54 4.95 16.77
N TYR A 85 9.95 3.95 16.11
CA TYR A 85 9.78 3.95 14.65
C TYR A 85 8.73 4.97 14.18
N SER A 86 7.78 5.31 15.05
CA SER A 86 6.61 6.13 14.73
C SER A 86 6.81 7.62 15.01
N THR A 87 7.99 8.03 15.49
CA THR A 87 8.42 9.41 15.75
C THR A 87 9.39 9.89 14.69
#